data_AF-A0A2S8GQA6-F1
#
_entry.id   AF-A0A2S8GQA6-F1
#
_cell.length_a   1.000
_cell.length_b   1.000
_cell.length_c   1.000
_cell.angle_alpha   90.00
_cell.angle_beta   90.00
_cell.angle_gamma   90.00
#
_symmetry.space_group_name_H-M   'P 1'
#
loop_
_entity.id
_entity.type
_entity.pdbx_description
1 polymer ?
#
loop_
_entity_poly.entity_id
_entity_poly.type
_entity_poly.pdbx_seq_one_letter_code
_entity_poly.pdbx_strand_id
1 'polypeptide(L)'
;MGDESFLPYLFFFGGLALLTWMLLRRSWRAQIKTRKQRGKDDYLTRNPRPTSKEWTMSEGPHELTQWQVEMLERTQEFQAIIDTKLLLLEGTLRKIAAAQLSEQQKAEIETTVQESQQLVDEGSPHFAAVSELLCDPAKKLEVFQLADAGHSEEEIAQRLDLDPYAVEVVLRVRET
;
A
#
# COMPACT_ATOMS: atom_id res chain seq x y z
N MET A 1 30.22 68.01 28.90
CA MET A 1 30.17 67.28 27.62
C MET A 1 29.67 65.88 27.94
N GLY A 2 28.40 65.58 27.69
CA GLY A 2 27.84 64.26 28.03
C GLY A 2 26.36 64.05 27.71
N ASP A 3 25.54 65.11 27.66
CA ASP A 3 24.08 64.93 27.69
C ASP A 3 23.41 64.94 26.30
N GLU A 4 24.05 65.49 25.26
CA GLU A 4 23.43 65.57 23.93
C GLU A 4 23.56 64.29 23.09
N SER A 5 24.41 63.35 23.51
CA SER A 5 24.62 62.07 22.81
C SER A 5 23.51 61.05 23.04
N PHE A 6 22.67 61.24 24.07
CA PHE A 6 21.62 60.26 24.46
C PHE A 6 20.26 60.49 23.79
N LEU A 7 19.99 61.71 23.32
CA LEU A 7 18.79 62.07 22.58
C LEU A 7 18.51 61.16 21.36
N PRO A 8 19.46 60.88 20.46
CA PRO A 8 19.18 60.03 19.30
C PRO A 8 18.84 58.58 19.69
N TYR A 9 19.46 58.04 20.74
CA TYR A 9 19.16 56.69 21.23
C TYR A 9 17.76 56.60 21.85
N LEU A 10 17.34 57.62 22.61
CA LEU A 10 15.99 57.67 23.20
C LEU A 10 14.90 57.70 22.12
N PHE A 11 15.08 58.47 21.05
CA PHE A 11 14.13 58.47 19.93
C PHE A 11 14.12 57.14 19.18
N PHE A 12 15.27 56.50 18.98
CA PHE A 12 15.36 55.21 18.32
C PHE A 12 14.67 54.09 19.11
N PHE A 13 15.01 53.93 20.39
CA PHE A 13 14.39 52.91 21.25
C PHE A 13 12.92 53.21 21.54
N GLY A 14 12.55 54.50 21.65
CA GLY A 14 11.15 54.91 21.76
C GLY A 14 10.34 54.52 20.52
N GLY A 15 10.90 54.74 19.32
CA GLY A 15 10.29 54.31 18.06
C GLY A 15 10.17 52.79 17.96
N LEU A 16 11.22 52.05 18.34
CA LEU A 16 11.22 50.58 18.34
C LEU A 16 10.18 50.00 19.30
N ALA A 17 10.08 50.56 20.51
CA ALA A 17 9.10 50.14 21.52
C ALA A 17 7.66 50.41 21.03
N LEU A 18 7.42 51.56 20.40
CA LEU A 18 6.11 51.93 19.87
C LEU A 18 5.71 51.04 18.68
N LEU A 19 6.64 50.73 17.77
CA LEU A 19 6.42 49.79 16.67
C LEU A 19 6.09 48.38 17.19
N THR A 20 6.87 47.91 18.18
CA THR A 20 6.67 46.59 18.81
C THR A 20 5.30 46.53 19.48
N TRP A 21 4.93 47.55 20.25
CA TRP A 21 3.61 47.68 20.86
C TRP A 21 2.49 47.68 19.81
N MET A 22 2.65 48.40 18.70
CA MET A 22 1.66 48.47 17.64
C MET A 22 1.45 47.11 16.95
N LEU A 23 2.53 46.37 16.69
CA LEU A 23 2.47 45.02 16.12
C LEU A 23 1.80 44.04 17.08
N LEU A 24 2.16 44.06 18.37
CA LEU A 24 1.52 43.22 19.38
C LEU A 24 0.03 43.54 19.51
N ARG A 25 -0.35 44.82 19.57
CA ARG A 25 -1.76 45.23 19.67
C ARG A 25 -2.58 44.78 18.47
N ARG A 26 -1.99 44.81 17.27
CA ARG A 26 -2.62 44.35 16.03
C ARG A 26 -2.77 42.82 16.01
N SER A 27 -1.72 42.08 16.38
CA SER A 27 -1.75 40.61 16.40
C SER A 27 -2.71 40.07 17.46
N TRP A 28 -2.82 40.73 18.61
CA TRP A 28 -3.75 40.34 19.67
C TRP A 28 -5.21 40.42 19.24
N ARG A 29 -5.58 41.49 18.52
CA ARG A 29 -6.93 41.61 17.94
C ARG A 29 -7.22 40.52 16.91
N ALA A 30 -6.23 40.11 16.12
CA ALA A 30 -6.38 39.00 15.17
C ALA A 30 -6.54 37.65 15.90
N GLN A 31 -5.73 37.39 16.93
CA GLN A 31 -5.85 36.19 17.77
C GLN A 31 -7.18 36.10 18.53
N ILE A 32 -7.72 37.24 19.01
CA ILE A 32 -9.03 37.24 19.66
C ILE A 32 -10.14 36.87 18.66
N LYS A 33 -10.03 37.30 17.40
CA LYS A 33 -10.98 36.91 16.34
C LYS A 33 -10.89 35.41 16.02
N THR A 34 -9.69 34.84 15.88
CA THR A 34 -9.53 33.40 15.58
C THR A 34 -9.95 32.51 16.76
N ARG A 35 -9.71 32.93 18.01
CA ARG A 35 -10.19 32.20 19.19
C ARG A 35 -11.72 32.15 19.28
N LYS A 36 -12.42 33.23 18.87
CA LYS A 36 -13.89 33.23 18.81
C LYS A 36 -14.45 32.33 17.69
N GLN A 37 -13.68 32.09 16.63
CA GLN A 37 -14.07 31.20 15.53
C GLN A 37 -13.74 29.72 15.82
N ARG A 38 -12.72 29.43 16.65
CA ARG A 38 -12.33 28.06 17.04
C ARG A 38 -13.43 27.24 17.73
N GLY A 39 -14.35 27.88 18.45
CA GLY A 39 -15.49 27.20 19.06
C GLY A 39 -16.69 27.05 18.14
N LYS A 40 -16.71 27.75 17.00
CA LYS A 40 -17.79 27.61 16.01
C LYS A 40 -17.63 26.32 15.24
N ASP A 41 -16.42 25.89 14.89
CA ASP A 41 -16.21 24.65 14.11
C ASP A 41 -16.26 23.36 14.96
N ASP A 42 -16.66 23.46 16.24
CA ASP A 42 -16.80 22.32 17.15
C ASP A 42 -17.94 21.35 16.74
N TYR A 43 -18.82 21.77 15.82
CA TYR A 43 -19.84 20.90 15.22
C TYR A 43 -19.27 19.98 14.13
N LEU A 44 -18.12 20.29 13.53
CA LEU A 44 -17.44 19.41 12.57
C LEU A 44 -16.55 18.36 13.26
N THR A 45 -16.17 18.60 14.52
CA THR A 45 -15.38 17.68 15.34
C THR A 45 -16.22 16.77 16.24
N ARG A 46 -17.50 17.08 16.45
CA ARG A 46 -18.43 16.22 17.18
C ARG A 46 -19.26 15.39 16.20
N ASN A 47 -18.67 14.28 15.75
CA ASN A 47 -19.48 13.22 15.16
C ASN A 47 -20.42 12.68 16.27
N PRO A 48 -21.75 12.75 16.12
CA PRO A 48 -22.65 12.18 17.10
C PRO A 48 -22.41 10.67 17.17
N ARG A 49 -22.09 10.14 18.37
CA ARG A 49 -22.01 8.70 18.58
C ARG A 49 -23.39 8.09 18.25
N PRO A 50 -23.49 7.16 17.30
CA PRO A 50 -24.76 6.52 17.00
C PRO A 50 -25.25 5.74 18.23
N THR A 51 -26.52 5.92 18.58
CA THR A 51 -27.18 5.27 19.72
C THR A 51 -27.60 3.83 19.42
N SER A 52 -27.70 3.46 18.15
CA SER A 52 -27.86 2.09 17.68
C SER A 52 -26.56 1.61 17.06
N LYS A 53 -26.09 0.44 17.51
CA LYS A 53 -24.95 -0.30 16.95
C LYS A 53 -25.36 -0.89 15.60
N GLU A 54 -25.62 -0.03 14.62
CA GLU A 54 -25.66 -0.45 13.23
C GLU A 54 -24.21 -0.67 12.80
N TRP A 55 -23.90 -1.88 12.35
CA TRP A 55 -22.57 -2.28 11.90
C TRP A 55 -22.17 -1.40 10.71
N THR A 56 -21.56 -0.25 10.99
CA THR A 56 -20.89 0.58 10.00
C THR A 56 -19.48 0.02 9.83
N MET A 57 -19.00 -0.11 8.59
CA MET A 57 -17.66 -0.66 8.32
C MET A 57 -16.50 0.09 9.02
N SER A 58 -16.77 1.26 9.61
CA SER A 58 -15.81 2.05 10.40
C SER A 58 -15.74 1.72 11.90
N GLU A 59 -16.67 0.93 12.46
CA GLU A 59 -16.70 0.56 13.89
C GLU A 59 -16.48 -0.94 14.14
N GLY A 60 -15.77 -1.63 13.23
CA GLY A 60 -15.29 -2.98 13.49
C GLY A 60 -14.30 -3.04 14.67
N PRO A 61 -14.06 -4.23 15.26
CA PRO A 61 -12.96 -4.43 16.22
C PRO A 61 -11.69 -3.74 15.76
N HIS A 62 -11.01 -3.04 16.67
CA HIS A 62 -9.82 -2.25 16.34
C HIS A 62 -8.75 -3.10 15.61
N GLU A 63 -8.66 -4.37 15.97
CA GLU A 63 -7.82 -5.36 15.30
C GLU A 63 -8.16 -5.50 13.82
N LEU A 64 -9.44 -5.63 13.44
CA LEU A 64 -9.83 -5.74 12.02
C LEU A 64 -9.46 -4.47 11.24
N THR A 65 -9.66 -3.29 11.84
CA THR A 65 -9.28 -2.03 11.19
C THR A 65 -7.76 -1.92 11.01
N GLN A 66 -6.97 -2.40 11.98
CA GLN A 66 -5.52 -2.44 11.90
C GLN A 66 -5.05 -3.41 10.82
N TRP A 67 -5.62 -4.61 10.78
CA TRP A 67 -5.36 -5.60 9.73
C TRP A 67 -5.69 -5.06 8.34
N GLN A 68 -6.83 -4.35 8.18
CA GLN A 68 -7.20 -3.75 6.90
C GLN A 68 -6.19 -2.71 6.43
N VAL A 69 -5.73 -1.83 7.33
CA VAL A 69 -4.69 -0.84 7.00
C VAL A 69 -3.38 -1.52 6.66
N GLU A 70 -2.94 -2.48 7.46
CA GLU A 70 -1.68 -3.21 7.22
C GLU A 70 -1.72 -3.97 5.88
N MET A 71 -2.83 -4.63 5.57
CA MET A 71 -2.99 -5.31 4.27
C MET A 71 -2.99 -4.31 3.10
N LEU A 72 -3.63 -3.15 3.27
CA LEU A 72 -3.65 -2.12 2.23
C LEU A 72 -2.25 -1.52 2.00
N GLU A 73 -1.50 -1.24 3.06
CA GLU A 73 -0.11 -0.78 2.98
C GLU A 73 0.79 -1.81 2.29
N ARG A 74 0.71 -3.09 2.69
CA ARG A 74 1.45 -4.18 2.04
C ARG A 74 1.08 -4.33 0.56
N THR A 75 -0.20 -4.20 0.23
CA THR A 75 -0.66 -4.30 -1.17
C THR A 75 -0.08 -3.16 -2.01
N GLN A 76 -0.05 -1.95 -1.47
CA GLN A 76 0.57 -0.80 -2.16
C GLN A 76 2.08 -0.99 -2.34
N GLU A 77 2.76 -1.52 -1.33
CA GLU A 77 4.20 -1.85 -1.43
C GLU A 77 4.45 -2.91 -2.51
N PHE A 78 3.68 -4.00 -2.50
CA PHE A 78 3.79 -5.04 -3.53
C PHE A 78 3.52 -4.51 -4.94
N GLN A 79 2.50 -3.66 -5.10
CA GLN A 79 2.22 -3.02 -6.37
C GLN A 79 3.41 -2.19 -6.86
N ALA A 80 4.01 -1.37 -5.99
CA ALA A 80 5.18 -0.57 -6.34
C ALA A 80 6.40 -1.44 -6.75
N ILE A 81 6.61 -2.56 -6.06
CA ILE A 81 7.68 -3.51 -6.38
C ILE A 81 7.44 -4.16 -7.74
N ILE A 82 6.21 -4.62 -8.00
CA ILE A 82 5.83 -5.26 -9.27
C ILE A 82 6.00 -4.27 -10.42
N ASP A 83 5.49 -3.06 -10.29
CA ASP A 83 5.58 -2.02 -11.32
C ASP A 83 7.04 -1.67 -11.63
N THR A 84 7.88 -1.57 -10.60
CA THR A 84 9.32 -1.31 -10.77
C THR A 84 10.01 -2.46 -11.51
N LYS A 85 9.70 -3.70 -11.15
CA LYS A 85 10.27 -4.89 -11.82
C LYS A 85 9.80 -4.98 -13.27
N LEU A 86 8.53 -4.70 -13.54
CA LEU A 86 7.98 -4.70 -14.90
C LEU A 86 8.67 -3.64 -15.77
N LEU A 87 8.84 -2.42 -15.25
CA LEU A 87 9.55 -1.35 -15.96
C LEU A 87 11.01 -1.73 -16.25
N LEU A 88 11.69 -2.36 -15.29
CA LEU A 88 13.06 -2.86 -15.49
C LEU A 88 13.10 -3.94 -16.59
N LEU A 89 12.18 -4.91 -16.57
CA LEU A 89 12.08 -5.95 -17.59
C LEU A 89 11.76 -5.37 -18.97
N GLU A 90 10.84 -4.43 -19.07
CA GLU A 90 10.56 -3.74 -20.34
C GLU A 90 11.81 -2.99 -20.85
N GLY A 91 12.53 -2.33 -19.94
CA GLY A 91 13.78 -1.64 -20.24
C GLY A 91 14.88 -2.59 -20.72
N THR A 92 15.04 -3.77 -20.10
CA THR A 92 16.03 -4.76 -20.54
C THR A 92 15.63 -5.39 -21.87
N LEU A 93 14.36 -5.73 -22.07
CA LEU A 93 13.85 -6.25 -23.33
C LEU A 93 14.06 -5.25 -24.48
N ARG A 94 13.80 -3.95 -24.27
CA ARG A 94 14.10 -2.91 -25.27
C ARG A 94 15.59 -2.81 -25.59
N LYS A 95 16.46 -2.90 -24.58
CA LYS A 95 17.93 -2.88 -24.79
C LYS A 95 18.40 -4.11 -25.55
N ILE A 96 17.84 -5.27 -25.25
CA ILE A 96 18.10 -6.54 -25.95
C ILE A 96 17.61 -6.43 -27.40
N ALA A 97 16.40 -5.92 -27.65
CA ALA A 97 15.87 -5.72 -29.00
C ALA A 97 16.69 -4.73 -29.84
N ALA A 98 17.29 -3.71 -29.21
CA ALA A 98 18.18 -2.77 -29.87
C ALA A 98 19.62 -3.30 -30.07
N ALA A 99 20.00 -4.37 -29.38
CA ALA A 99 21.31 -4.99 -29.51
C ALA A 99 21.36 -5.89 -30.76
N GLN A 100 22.51 -5.90 -31.44
CA GLN A 100 22.77 -6.88 -32.51
C GLN A 100 23.09 -8.24 -31.87
N LEU A 101 22.04 -9.02 -31.62
CA LEU A 101 22.13 -10.38 -31.08
C LEU A 101 22.50 -11.37 -32.18
N SER A 102 23.23 -12.42 -31.81
CA SER A 102 23.44 -13.57 -32.69
C SER A 102 22.12 -14.33 -32.91
N GLU A 103 21.99 -15.04 -34.02
CA GLU A 103 20.77 -15.82 -34.33
C GLU A 103 20.47 -16.88 -33.24
N GLN A 104 21.49 -17.41 -32.58
CA GLN A 104 21.32 -18.35 -31.46
C GLN A 104 20.68 -17.68 -30.23
N GLN A 105 21.12 -16.46 -29.88
CA GLN A 105 20.57 -15.73 -28.73
C GLN A 105 19.13 -15.28 -28.99
N LYS A 106 18.80 -14.94 -30.24
CA LYS A 106 17.41 -14.61 -30.62
C LYS A 106 16.49 -15.80 -30.43
N ALA A 107 16.92 -16.99 -30.84
CA ALA A 107 16.12 -18.22 -30.71
C ALA A 107 15.80 -18.55 -29.25
N GLU A 108 16.78 -18.45 -28.33
CA GLU A 108 16.57 -18.69 -26.88
C GLU A 108 15.62 -17.67 -26.23
N ILE A 109 15.68 -16.41 -26.67
CA ILE A 109 14.77 -15.37 -26.18
C ILE A 109 13.36 -15.62 -26.73
N GLU A 110 13.24 -15.99 -28.00
CA GLU A 110 11.95 -16.23 -28.65
C GLU A 110 11.21 -17.42 -28.03
N THR A 111 11.92 -18.50 -27.64
CA THR A 111 11.29 -19.60 -26.89
C THR A 111 10.78 -19.13 -25.53
N THR A 112 11.57 -18.36 -24.80
CA THR A 112 11.17 -17.85 -23.47
C THR A 112 9.97 -16.88 -23.57
N VAL A 113 9.92 -16.07 -24.63
CA VAL A 113 8.79 -15.17 -24.92
C VAL A 113 7.55 -15.97 -25.29
N GLN A 114 7.68 -17.03 -26.09
CA GLN A 114 6.57 -17.91 -26.43
C GLN A 114 6.00 -18.63 -25.20
N GLU A 115 6.85 -19.17 -24.33
CA GLU A 115 6.43 -19.77 -23.05
C GLU A 115 5.69 -18.75 -22.18
N SER A 116 6.22 -17.53 -22.08
CA SER A 116 5.56 -16.45 -21.32
C SER A 116 4.21 -16.05 -21.93
N GLN A 117 4.09 -16.08 -23.26
CA GLN A 117 2.85 -15.77 -23.97
C GLN A 117 1.78 -16.85 -23.73
N GLN A 118 2.18 -18.13 -23.71
CA GLN A 118 1.29 -19.24 -23.38
C GLN A 118 0.73 -19.11 -21.96
N LEU A 119 1.56 -18.73 -20.99
CA LEU A 119 1.10 -18.47 -19.62
C LEU A 119 0.11 -17.30 -19.52
N VAL A 120 0.22 -16.30 -20.41
CA VAL A 120 -0.76 -15.20 -20.49
C VAL A 120 -2.07 -15.67 -21.12
N ASP A 121 -2.00 -16.54 -22.13
CA ASP A 121 -3.16 -17.10 -22.82
C ASP A 121 -3.94 -18.11 -21.96
N GLU A 122 -3.28 -18.79 -21.03
CA GLU A 122 -3.91 -19.65 -20.00
C GLU A 122 -4.76 -18.86 -18.99
N GLY A 123 -4.63 -17.53 -18.95
CA GLY A 123 -5.44 -16.63 -18.14
C GLY A 123 -4.90 -16.41 -16.74
N SER A 124 -5.57 -15.54 -15.98
CA SER A 124 -5.17 -15.25 -14.60
C SER A 124 -5.34 -16.50 -13.72
N PRO A 125 -4.30 -16.93 -12.98
CA PRO A 125 -4.43 -18.05 -12.06
C PRO A 125 -5.56 -17.81 -11.07
N HIS A 126 -6.33 -18.86 -10.77
CA HIS A 126 -7.52 -18.75 -9.93
C HIS A 126 -7.14 -18.70 -8.44
N PHE A 127 -6.51 -17.61 -8.00
CA PHE A 127 -6.00 -17.43 -6.63
C PHE A 127 -7.07 -17.62 -5.54
N ALA A 128 -8.34 -17.40 -5.86
CA ALA A 128 -9.44 -17.68 -4.95
C ALA A 128 -9.53 -19.17 -4.59
N ALA A 129 -9.24 -20.08 -5.54
CA ALA A 129 -9.24 -21.52 -5.31
C ALA A 129 -8.07 -21.95 -4.41
N VAL A 130 -6.89 -21.34 -4.61
CA VAL A 130 -5.72 -21.53 -3.72
C VAL A 130 -6.05 -21.11 -2.28
N SER A 131 -6.67 -19.94 -2.12
CA SER A 131 -7.06 -19.42 -0.81
C SER A 131 -8.10 -20.31 -0.13
N GLU A 132 -9.11 -20.75 -0.87
CA GLU A 132 -10.13 -21.69 -0.36
C GLU A 132 -9.49 -23.00 0.11
N LEU A 133 -8.58 -23.56 -0.68
CA LEU A 133 -7.86 -24.79 -0.33
C LEU A 133 -6.98 -24.63 0.91
N LEU A 134 -6.34 -23.47 1.07
CA LEU A 134 -5.49 -23.18 2.22
C LEU A 134 -6.29 -22.95 3.51
N CYS A 135 -7.51 -22.41 3.39
CA CYS A 135 -8.39 -22.15 4.52
C CYS A 135 -9.18 -23.38 4.98
N ASP A 136 -9.36 -24.40 4.13
CA ASP A 136 -10.03 -25.65 4.50
C ASP A 136 -9.00 -26.72 4.94
N PRO A 137 -8.84 -26.96 6.25
CA PRO A 137 -7.86 -27.92 6.76
C PRO A 137 -8.16 -29.36 6.37
N ALA A 138 -9.44 -29.71 6.10
CA ALA A 138 -9.81 -31.06 5.72
C ALA A 138 -9.38 -31.35 4.27
N LYS A 139 -9.73 -30.45 3.34
CA LYS A 139 -9.32 -30.57 1.92
C LYS A 139 -7.81 -30.54 1.76
N LYS A 140 -7.12 -29.67 2.51
CA LYS A 140 -5.65 -29.60 2.52
C LYS A 140 -5.00 -30.93 2.95
N LEU A 141 -5.55 -31.55 4.00
CA LEU A 141 -5.03 -32.82 4.52
C LEU A 141 -5.29 -33.97 3.53
N GLU A 142 -6.45 -33.97 2.87
CA GLU A 142 -6.78 -34.94 1.82
C GLU A 142 -5.85 -34.83 0.60
N VAL A 143 -5.55 -33.62 0.13
CA VAL A 143 -4.56 -33.36 -0.92
C VAL A 143 -3.19 -33.93 -0.53
N PHE A 144 -2.76 -33.73 0.72
CA PHE A 144 -1.48 -34.27 1.19
C PHE A 144 -1.47 -35.80 1.28
N GLN A 145 -2.57 -36.42 1.72
CA GLN A 145 -2.69 -37.87 1.74
C GLN A 145 -2.62 -38.48 0.34
N LEU A 146 -3.26 -37.85 -0.64
CA LEU A 146 -3.22 -38.31 -2.03
C LEU A 146 -1.83 -38.13 -2.64
N ALA A 147 -1.14 -37.04 -2.33
CA ALA A 147 0.25 -36.83 -2.72
C ALA A 147 1.18 -37.87 -2.07
N ASP A 148 0.98 -38.20 -0.79
CA ASP A 148 1.74 -39.24 -0.09
C ASP A 148 1.46 -40.65 -0.65
N ALA A 149 0.28 -40.86 -1.23
CA ALA A 149 -0.07 -42.09 -1.96
C ALA A 149 0.55 -42.16 -3.36
N GLY A 150 1.24 -41.10 -3.81
CA GLY A 150 1.94 -41.03 -5.09
C GLY A 150 1.07 -40.60 -6.28
N HIS A 151 -0.10 -40.00 -6.05
CA HIS A 151 -0.92 -39.44 -7.11
C HIS A 151 -0.29 -38.17 -7.71
N SER A 152 -0.47 -37.98 -9.02
CA SER A 152 -0.03 -36.75 -9.70
C SER A 152 -0.95 -35.57 -9.39
N GLU A 153 -0.44 -34.36 -9.56
CA GLU A 153 -1.18 -33.10 -9.30
C GLU A 153 -2.49 -33.04 -10.10
N GLU A 154 -2.47 -33.48 -11.36
CA GLU A 154 -3.64 -33.56 -12.23
C GLU A 154 -4.68 -34.59 -11.75
N GLU A 155 -4.23 -35.75 -11.26
CA GLU A 155 -5.12 -36.78 -10.71
C GLU A 155 -5.81 -36.32 -9.42
N ILE A 156 -5.06 -35.61 -8.55
CA ILE A 156 -5.58 -35.05 -7.31
C ILE A 156 -6.61 -33.97 -7.63
N ALA A 157 -6.30 -33.07 -8.56
CA ALA A 157 -7.18 -32.01 -9.02
C ALA A 157 -8.50 -32.56 -9.58
N GLN A 158 -8.42 -33.55 -10.47
CA GLN A 158 -9.61 -34.20 -11.04
C GLN A 158 -10.44 -34.95 -9.98
N ARG A 159 -9.79 -35.61 -9.02
CA ARG A 159 -10.48 -36.42 -8.01
C ARG A 159 -11.24 -35.57 -6.99
N LEU A 160 -10.71 -34.40 -6.66
CA LEU A 160 -11.26 -33.48 -5.68
C LEU A 160 -12.06 -32.33 -6.31
N ASP A 161 -12.18 -32.30 -7.64
CA ASP A 161 -12.78 -31.20 -8.41
C ASP A 161 -12.16 -29.85 -8.06
N LEU A 162 -10.83 -29.83 -7.96
CA LEU A 162 -10.02 -28.67 -7.61
C LEU A 162 -9.29 -28.13 -8.82
N ASP A 163 -8.98 -26.84 -8.77
CA ASP A 163 -8.10 -26.20 -9.73
C ASP A 163 -6.69 -26.81 -9.67
N PRO A 164 -6.13 -27.32 -10.80
CA PRO A 164 -4.81 -27.97 -10.81
C PRO A 164 -3.70 -27.07 -10.27
N TYR A 165 -3.75 -25.79 -10.60
CA TYR A 165 -2.80 -24.79 -10.12
C TYR A 165 -2.89 -24.61 -8.60
N ALA A 166 -4.09 -24.66 -8.02
CA ALA A 166 -4.26 -24.61 -6.56
C ALA A 166 -3.61 -25.80 -5.84
N VAL A 167 -3.68 -27.00 -6.42
CA VAL A 167 -3.05 -28.21 -5.88
C VAL A 167 -1.51 -28.09 -5.95
N GLU A 168 -0.97 -27.70 -7.10
CA GLU A 168 0.49 -27.49 -7.29
C GLU A 168 1.04 -26.51 -6.23
N VAL A 169 0.39 -25.36 -6.05
CA VAL A 169 0.84 -24.34 -5.09
C VAL A 169 0.81 -24.87 -3.66
N VAL A 170 -0.24 -25.58 -3.25
CA VAL A 170 -0.35 -26.11 -1.88
C VAL A 170 0.67 -27.21 -1.60
N LEU A 171 1.02 -28.02 -2.60
CA LEU A 171 2.09 -29.00 -2.49
C LEU A 171 3.48 -28.35 -2.40
N ARG A 172 3.76 -27.29 -3.16
CA ARG A 172 5.02 -26.54 -3.04
C ARG A 172 5.19 -25.88 -1.67
N VAL A 173 4.12 -25.36 -1.09
CA VAL A 173 4.14 -24.77 0.27
C VAL A 173 4.44 -25.83 1.35
N ARG A 174 4.23 -27.11 1.07
CA ARG A 174 4.60 -28.21 1.98
C ARG A 174 6.11 -28.50 1.95
N GLU A 175 6.77 -28.30 0.81
CA GLU A 175 8.20 -28.60 0.64
C GLU A 175 9.13 -27.57 1.31
N THR A 176 8.61 -26.38 1.62
CA THR A 176 9.29 -25.31 2.36
C THR A 176 9.20 -25.48 3.87
#